data_AF-A0A5E4JR07-F1
#
_entry.id   AF-A0A5E4JR07-F1
#
_cell.length_a   1.000
_cell.length_b   1.000
_cell.length_c   1.000
_cell.angle_alpha   90.00
_cell.angle_beta   90.00
_cell.angle_gamma   90.00
#
_symmetry.space_group_name_H-M   'P 1'
#
loop_
_entity.id
_entity.type
_entity.pdbx_description
1 polymer ?
#
loop_
_entity_poly.entity_id
_entity_poly.type
_entity_poly.pdbx_seq_one_letter_code
_entity_poly.pdbx_strand_id
1 'polypeptide(L)'
;MKNKRVIQKTFATIISLAVIIGIILSGPAQAYNLQLTSSKDTIGKNEKVNFLATVKINSNEFVTPDYLVFDLNGTSSFECKFAVDGTILNGCTGITIQPLSTLPVSYGYSYGYGYSYGYTNGELTYNITLDPSNYPAGTYATSILSSVLGEFTMQKGSDLTILPKPAIPLKDCSIRGKDSEIFVKTANSDKTFKNSKINFFVPLGRAVSGTGYLIGQEKRETFDYKFKIIKVLENNNDRLVISVSGTYIIGTGKRTAEDSVITFDKKRNKISLSGKNVHVDDLNIYFREGC
;
A
#
# COMPACT_ATOMS: atom_id res chain seq x y z
N MET A 1 -58.31 37.45 28.99
CA MET A 1 -56.88 37.77 29.22
C MET A 1 -55.92 36.56 29.26
N LYS A 2 -56.33 35.36 29.71
CA LYS A 2 -55.46 34.16 29.76
C LYS A 2 -54.88 33.72 28.39
N ASN A 3 -55.66 33.79 27.31
CA ASN A 3 -55.21 33.31 25.98
C ASN A 3 -54.08 34.14 25.36
N LYS A 4 -53.99 35.45 25.63
CA LYS A 4 -52.89 36.30 25.12
C LYS A 4 -51.54 35.90 25.69
N ARG A 5 -51.50 35.48 26.97
CA ARG A 5 -50.27 34.99 27.62
C ARG A 5 -49.82 33.62 27.09
N VAL A 6 -50.75 32.77 26.67
CA VAL A 6 -50.42 31.46 26.09
C VAL A 6 -49.81 31.62 24.71
N ILE A 7 -50.40 32.46 23.85
CA ILE A 7 -49.89 32.71 22.49
C ILE A 7 -48.48 33.32 22.50
N GLN A 8 -48.21 34.28 23.41
CA GLN A 8 -46.88 34.89 23.54
C GLN A 8 -45.81 33.87 23.95
N LYS A 9 -46.15 32.90 24.82
CA LYS A 9 -45.21 31.85 25.24
C LYS A 9 -44.94 30.87 24.09
N THR A 10 -45.96 30.45 23.35
CA THR A 10 -45.80 29.54 22.21
C THR A 10 -44.91 30.13 21.12
N PHE A 11 -45.09 31.42 20.80
CA PHE A 11 -44.29 32.10 19.77
C PHE A 11 -42.82 32.22 20.18
N ALA A 12 -42.53 32.55 21.45
CA ALA A 12 -41.17 32.60 21.97
C ALA A 12 -40.47 31.23 21.91
N THR A 13 -41.19 30.14 22.21
CA THR A 13 -40.67 28.77 22.09
C THR A 13 -40.34 28.41 20.65
N ILE A 14 -41.19 28.76 19.68
CA ILE A 14 -40.96 28.48 18.25
C ILE A 14 -39.72 29.23 17.75
N ILE A 15 -39.57 30.51 18.09
CA ILE A 15 -38.38 31.28 17.71
C ILE A 15 -37.12 30.68 18.33
N SER A 16 -37.17 30.34 19.62
CA SER A 16 -36.02 29.75 20.31
C SER A 16 -35.61 28.41 19.68
N LEU A 17 -36.59 27.56 19.35
CA LEU A 17 -36.36 26.29 18.67
C LEU A 17 -35.78 26.51 17.26
N ALA A 18 -36.28 27.50 16.52
CA ALA A 18 -35.75 27.85 15.20
C ALA A 18 -34.30 28.35 15.27
N VAL A 19 -33.95 29.13 16.30
CA VAL A 19 -32.56 29.57 16.53
C VAL A 19 -31.66 28.39 16.88
N ILE A 20 -32.09 27.49 17.76
CA ILE A 20 -31.32 26.30 18.14
C ILE A 20 -31.11 25.38 16.92
N ILE A 21 -32.17 25.11 16.15
CA ILE A 21 -32.06 24.34 14.90
C ILE A 21 -31.13 25.05 13.91
N GLY A 22 -31.22 26.38 13.79
CA GLY A 22 -30.33 27.18 12.95
C GLY A 22 -28.86 27.03 13.35
N ILE A 23 -28.55 27.06 14.64
CA ILE A 23 -27.18 26.89 15.16
C ILE A 23 -26.68 25.45 14.91
N ILE A 24 -27.53 24.44 15.13
CA ILE A 24 -27.19 23.03 14.87
C ILE A 24 -26.93 22.80 13.38
N LEU A 25 -27.77 23.36 12.50
CA LEU A 25 -27.65 23.23 11.04
C LEU A 25 -26.49 24.05 10.46
N SER A 26 -26.08 25.14 11.11
CA SER A 26 -24.93 25.94 10.66
C SER A 26 -23.60 25.21 10.80
N GLY A 27 -23.56 24.14 11.60
CA GLY A 27 -22.34 23.42 11.94
C GLY A 27 -21.35 24.30 12.73
N PRO A 28 -20.30 23.70 13.31
CA PRO A 28 -19.19 24.48 13.80
C PRO A 28 -18.58 25.25 12.61
N ALA A 29 -18.42 26.57 12.76
CA ALA A 29 -17.71 27.37 11.78
C ALA A 29 -16.29 26.79 11.65
N GLN A 30 -15.89 26.41 10.43
CA GLN A 30 -14.54 25.92 10.18
C GLN A 30 -13.57 27.09 10.28
N ALA A 31 -12.81 27.16 11.37
CA ALA A 31 -11.83 28.23 11.60
C ALA A 31 -10.66 28.20 10.60
N TYR A 32 -10.43 27.06 9.95
CA TYR A 32 -9.42 26.91 8.92
C TYR A 32 -9.84 25.84 7.89
N ASN A 33 -9.33 26.00 6.67
CA ASN A 33 -9.49 25.04 5.58
C ASN A 33 -8.18 24.31 5.35
N LEU A 34 -8.23 22.97 5.40
CA LEU A 34 -7.11 22.11 5.00
C LEU A 34 -7.26 21.74 3.52
N GLN A 35 -6.14 21.66 2.82
CA GLN A 35 -6.08 21.16 1.46
C GLN A 35 -4.82 20.29 1.30
N LEU A 36 -4.96 19.18 0.58
CA LEU A 36 -3.85 18.29 0.25
C LEU A 36 -3.96 17.91 -1.23
N THR A 37 -2.94 18.23 -2.02
CA THR A 37 -2.87 17.84 -3.43
C THR A 37 -1.60 17.06 -3.71
N SER A 38 -1.69 16.03 -4.54
CA SER A 38 -0.52 15.27 -4.99
C SER A 38 -0.06 15.77 -6.35
N SER A 39 1.26 15.74 -6.58
CA SER A 39 1.84 15.94 -7.91
C SER A 39 1.60 14.74 -8.85
N LYS A 40 1.35 13.55 -8.31
CA LYS A 40 1.07 12.29 -9.05
C LYS A 40 0.20 11.34 -8.24
N ASP A 41 -0.73 10.66 -8.90
CA ASP A 41 -1.58 9.63 -8.26
C ASP A 41 -1.02 8.21 -8.45
N THR A 42 0.04 8.05 -9.25
CA THR A 42 0.72 6.76 -9.46
C THR A 42 2.22 6.96 -9.59
N ILE A 43 3.01 6.16 -8.87
CA ILE A 43 4.48 6.24 -8.83
C ILE A 43 5.13 4.86 -8.78
N GLY A 44 6.35 4.74 -9.30
CA GLY A 44 7.21 3.56 -9.08
C GLY A 44 7.86 3.55 -7.68
N LYS A 45 8.31 2.38 -7.23
CA LYS A 45 8.94 2.18 -5.89
C LYS A 45 10.20 3.02 -5.60
N ASN A 46 10.79 3.69 -6.60
CA ASN A 46 11.96 4.57 -6.43
C ASN A 46 11.69 5.99 -6.94
N GLU A 47 10.43 6.33 -7.20
CA GLU A 47 10.03 7.61 -7.74
C GLU A 47 9.41 8.44 -6.64
N LYS A 48 10.03 9.57 -6.29
CA LYS A 48 9.50 10.46 -5.27
C LYS A 48 8.23 11.16 -5.74
N VAL A 49 7.30 11.39 -4.83
CA VAL A 49 6.10 12.20 -5.05
C VAL A 49 6.09 13.36 -4.07
N ASN A 50 5.67 14.52 -4.55
CA ASN A 50 5.46 15.70 -3.73
C ASN A 50 3.97 15.90 -3.50
N PHE A 51 3.60 16.20 -2.26
CA PHE A 51 2.28 16.68 -1.88
C PHE A 51 2.39 18.13 -1.43
N LEU A 52 1.42 18.94 -1.85
CA LEU A 52 1.25 20.30 -1.36
C LEU A 52 0.13 20.28 -0.31
N ALA A 53 0.52 20.47 0.95
CA ALA A 53 -0.42 20.62 2.05
C ALA A 53 -0.57 22.11 2.39
N THR A 54 -1.80 22.58 2.44
CA THR A 54 -2.14 23.97 2.75
C THR A 54 -3.10 24.02 3.93
N VAL A 55 -2.77 24.87 4.92
CA VAL A 55 -3.65 25.24 6.04
C VAL A 55 -3.98 26.71 5.89
N LYS A 56 -5.21 27.01 5.46
CA LYS A 56 -5.71 28.37 5.30
C LYS A 56 -6.52 28.77 6.53
N ILE A 57 -6.02 29.73 7.30
CA ILE A 57 -6.65 30.24 8.52
C ILE A 57 -7.51 31.44 8.12
N ASN A 58 -8.83 31.31 8.23
CA ASN A 58 -9.75 32.40 7.88
C ASN A 58 -9.98 33.28 9.14
N SER A 59 -9.78 34.60 9.00
CA SER A 59 -9.97 35.64 10.04
C SER A 59 -11.35 35.51 10.73
N ASN A 60 -11.54 35.59 12.05
CA ASN A 60 -11.03 36.53 13.07
C ASN A 60 -10.64 35.82 14.40
N GLU A 61 -10.29 34.53 14.33
CA GLU A 61 -9.96 33.72 15.51
C GLU A 61 -8.49 33.34 15.51
N PHE A 62 -7.84 33.46 16.67
CA PHE A 62 -6.45 33.02 16.85
C PHE A 62 -6.43 31.50 16.95
N VAL A 63 -6.09 30.84 15.84
CA VAL A 63 -5.95 29.39 15.79
C VAL A 63 -4.51 29.03 15.46
N THR A 64 -3.90 28.24 16.35
CA THR A 64 -2.54 27.70 16.18
C THR A 64 -2.64 26.19 16.22
N PRO A 65 -2.43 25.49 15.09
CA PRO A 65 -2.29 24.05 15.13
C PRO A 65 -1.16 23.64 16.05
N ASP A 66 -1.39 22.63 16.88
CA ASP A 66 -0.36 22.05 17.74
C ASP A 66 0.64 21.26 16.87
N TYR A 67 0.12 20.53 15.89
CA TYR A 67 0.89 19.76 14.91
C TYR A 67 -0.01 19.35 13.74
N LEU A 68 0.64 18.89 12.68
CA LEU A 68 0.02 18.30 11.50
C LEU A 68 0.39 16.82 11.40
N VAL A 69 -0.49 16.06 10.75
CA VAL A 69 -0.31 14.63 10.52
C VAL A 69 -0.59 14.33 9.06
N PHE A 70 0.41 13.85 8.33
CA PHE A 70 0.24 13.28 7.00
C PHE A 70 0.04 11.77 7.12
N ASP A 71 -1.11 11.28 6.70
CA ASP A 71 -1.52 9.88 6.84
C ASP A 71 -1.65 9.20 5.46
N LEU A 72 -1.11 7.99 5.37
CA LEU A 72 -1.18 7.10 4.22
C LEU A 72 -1.82 5.79 4.67
N ASN A 73 -3.06 5.54 4.26
CA ASN A 73 -3.79 4.35 4.68
C ASN A 73 -4.06 3.40 3.50
N GLY A 74 -3.50 2.19 3.53
CA GLY A 74 -3.63 1.20 2.45
C GLY A 74 -3.31 -0.22 2.91
N THR A 75 -2.42 -0.92 2.20
CA THR A 75 -1.94 -2.27 2.61
C THR A 75 -1.22 -2.27 3.97
N SER A 76 -0.74 -1.11 4.38
CA SER A 76 -0.26 -0.79 5.71
C SER A 76 -0.60 0.68 5.97
N SER A 77 -0.76 1.07 7.24
CA SER A 77 -1.07 2.45 7.61
C SER A 77 0.21 3.14 8.11
N PHE A 78 0.47 4.34 7.63
CA PHE A 78 1.65 5.12 7.98
C PHE A 78 1.26 6.54 8.33
N GLU A 79 1.69 6.97 9.51
CA GLU A 79 1.40 8.29 10.06
C GLU A 79 2.70 9.09 10.21
N CYS A 80 2.79 10.26 9.59
CA CYS A 80 3.91 11.20 9.75
C CYS A 80 3.44 12.45 10.46
N LYS A 81 3.85 12.59 11.72
CA LYS A 81 3.51 13.72 12.59
C LYS A 81 4.64 14.75 12.60
N PHE A 82 4.30 16.01 12.36
CA PHE A 82 5.25 17.11 12.30
C PHE A 82 4.67 18.41 12.90
N ALA A 83 5.52 19.25 13.47
CA ALA A 83 5.14 20.53 14.02
C ALA A 83 4.87 21.57 12.92
N VAL A 84 4.28 22.71 13.27
CA VAL A 84 3.92 23.79 12.34
C VAL A 84 5.12 24.41 11.62
N ASP A 85 6.31 24.32 12.20
CA ASP A 85 7.56 24.77 11.57
C ASP A 85 8.16 23.72 10.60
N GLY A 86 7.49 22.57 10.42
CA GLY A 86 7.97 21.45 9.61
C GLY A 86 8.88 20.47 10.36
N THR A 87 9.17 20.71 11.64
CA THR A 87 9.99 19.79 12.44
C THR A 87 9.29 18.44 12.59
N ILE A 88 9.96 17.36 12.19
CA ILE A 88 9.43 16.00 12.32
C ILE A 88 9.35 15.61 13.80
N LEU A 89 8.18 15.16 14.24
CA LEU A 89 7.94 14.70 15.60
C LEU A 89 7.98 13.17 15.69
N ASN A 90 7.32 12.46 14.76
CA ASN A 90 7.30 10.99 14.74
C ASN A 90 6.87 10.42 13.38
N GLY A 91 7.25 9.16 13.09
CA GLY A 91 6.63 8.32 12.06
C GLY A 91 6.96 8.62 10.58
N CYS A 92 7.78 9.65 10.31
CA CYS A 92 8.08 10.13 8.96
C CYS A 92 9.17 9.34 8.21
N THR A 93 9.16 8.00 8.27
CA THR A 93 10.18 7.18 7.58
C THR A 93 10.08 7.34 6.06
N GLY A 94 11.06 7.99 5.43
CA GLY A 94 11.04 8.25 3.98
C GLY A 94 10.16 9.45 3.59
N ILE A 95 9.75 10.27 4.56
CA ILE A 95 8.99 11.50 4.31
C ILE A 95 9.83 12.70 4.73
N THR A 96 9.92 13.72 3.88
CA THR A 96 10.55 15.00 4.19
C THR A 96 9.51 16.11 4.17
N ILE A 97 9.52 16.96 5.18
CA ILE A 97 8.63 18.12 5.29
C ILE A 97 9.44 19.39 5.06
N GLN A 98 9.02 20.20 4.09
CA GLN A 98 9.60 21.51 3.84
C GLN A 98 8.51 22.59 3.93
N PRO A 99 8.55 23.48 4.94
CA PRO A 99 7.64 24.63 4.96
C PRO A 99 7.99 25.57 3.78
N LEU A 100 6.97 25.93 3.00
CA LEU A 100 7.08 26.88 1.89
C LEU A 100 6.64 28.29 2.30
N SER A 101 5.70 28.39 3.23
CA SER A 101 5.32 29.64 3.89
C SER A 101 5.29 29.43 5.40
N THR A 102 5.76 30.45 6.11
CA THR A 102 5.59 30.54 7.56
C THR A 102 4.79 31.80 7.85
N LEU A 103 3.89 31.71 8.82
CA LEU A 103 3.18 32.89 9.29
C LEU A 103 4.01 33.54 10.40
N PRO A 104 4.23 34.86 10.36
CA PRO A 104 4.83 35.55 11.49
C PRO A 104 3.90 35.37 12.69
N VAL A 105 4.46 34.88 13.80
CA VAL A 105 3.72 34.78 15.07
C VAL A 105 3.42 36.21 15.50
N SER A 106 2.14 36.59 15.47
CA SER A 106 1.70 37.92 15.88
C SER A 106 1.21 37.88 17.32
N TYR A 107 1.61 38.89 18.10
CA TYR A 107 1.16 39.07 19.47
C TYR A 107 -0.10 39.94 19.43
N GLY A 108 -1.26 39.32 19.67
CA GLY A 108 -2.55 40.00 19.70
C GLY A 108 -3.02 40.31 21.12
N TYR A 109 -3.42 41.56 21.37
CA TYR A 109 -4.20 41.90 22.56
C TYR A 109 -5.69 41.67 22.27
N SER A 110 -6.25 40.62 22.87
CA SER A 110 -7.70 40.35 22.84
C SER A 110 -8.41 41.25 23.87
N TYR A 111 -9.47 41.95 23.44
CA TYR A 111 -10.30 42.81 24.30
C TYR A 111 -11.16 41.95 25.24
N GLY A 112 -10.57 41.51 26.35
CA GLY A 112 -11.28 40.84 27.45
C GLY A 112 -10.53 39.60 27.95
N TYR A 113 -9.70 39.79 28.98
CA TYR A 113 -9.16 38.75 29.86
C TYR A 113 -8.21 37.68 29.26
N GLY A 114 -7.22 38.06 28.44
CA GLY A 114 -6.09 37.16 28.19
C GLY A 114 -5.14 37.61 27.09
N TYR A 115 -3.85 37.27 27.26
CA TYR A 115 -2.89 37.22 26.16
C TYR A 115 -3.09 35.91 25.41
N SER A 116 -3.52 35.97 24.16
CA SER A 116 -3.62 34.79 23.29
C SER A 116 -2.51 34.83 22.24
N TYR A 117 -1.80 33.72 22.09
CA TYR A 117 -0.81 33.53 21.03
C TYR A 117 -1.46 32.82 19.86
N GLY A 118 -1.38 33.39 18.66
CA GLY A 118 -1.74 32.66 17.46
C GLY A 118 -1.67 33.44 16.17
N TYR A 119 -2.10 32.78 15.10
CA TYR A 119 -2.08 33.34 13.75
C TYR A 119 -3.40 34.06 13.46
N THR A 120 -3.33 35.32 13.01
CA THR A 120 -4.50 36.20 12.84
C THR A 120 -5.17 36.07 11.47
N ASN A 121 -4.40 35.76 10.44
CA ASN A 121 -4.85 35.45 9.08
C ASN A 121 -3.63 34.97 8.30
N GLY A 122 -3.78 33.90 7.53
CA GLY A 122 -2.78 33.53 6.55
C GLY A 122 -2.81 32.08 6.13
N GLU A 123 -1.77 31.69 5.40
CA GLU A 123 -1.62 30.38 4.81
C GLU A 123 -0.30 29.75 5.22
N LEU A 124 -0.37 28.55 5.80
CA LEU A 124 0.77 27.67 6.02
C LEU A 124 0.79 26.64 4.91
N THR A 125 1.87 26.64 4.12
CA THR A 125 2.02 25.74 2.98
C THR A 125 3.24 24.87 3.18
N TYR A 126 3.12 23.57 2.92
CA TYR A 126 4.17 22.58 3.08
C TYR A 126 4.33 21.78 1.80
N ASN A 127 5.58 21.56 1.40
CA ASN A 127 5.94 20.55 0.43
C ASN A 127 6.34 19.28 1.18
N ILE A 128 5.53 18.24 1.04
CA ILE A 128 5.73 16.93 1.66
C ILE A 128 6.26 15.99 0.58
N THR A 129 7.52 15.61 0.67
CA THR A 129 8.14 14.67 -0.28
C THR A 129 8.13 13.26 0.30
N LEU A 130 7.49 12.32 -0.38
CA LEU A 130 7.48 10.90 -0.06
C LEU A 130 8.47 10.13 -0.94
N ASP A 131 9.35 9.35 -0.31
CA ASP A 131 10.19 8.33 -0.92
C ASP A 131 9.57 6.94 -0.69
N PRO A 132 8.97 6.30 -1.71
CA PRO A 132 8.24 5.04 -1.54
C PRO A 132 9.13 3.81 -1.39
N SER A 133 10.46 3.95 -1.29
CA SER A 133 11.41 2.82 -1.28
C SER A 133 11.08 1.74 -0.22
N ASN A 134 10.60 2.17 0.95
CA ASN A 134 10.27 1.28 2.06
C ASN A 134 8.78 0.93 2.16
N TYR A 135 7.94 1.44 1.26
CA TYR A 135 6.50 1.24 1.30
C TYR A 135 6.10 0.02 0.45
N PRO A 136 5.20 -0.85 0.94
CA PRO A 136 4.62 -1.91 0.11
C PRO A 136 3.92 -1.34 -1.12
N ALA A 137 3.95 -2.08 -2.23
CA ALA A 137 3.17 -1.72 -3.40
C ALA A 137 1.66 -1.83 -3.09
N GLY A 138 0.86 -0.91 -3.63
CA GLY A 138 -0.57 -0.84 -3.37
C GLY A 138 -1.13 0.56 -3.52
N THR A 139 -2.44 0.70 -3.32
CA THR A 139 -3.14 1.98 -3.30
C THR A 139 -3.31 2.45 -1.87
N TYR A 140 -3.02 3.74 -1.63
CA TYR A 140 -3.08 4.40 -0.32
C TYR A 140 -4.03 5.58 -0.42
N ALA A 141 -5.02 5.62 0.46
CA ALA A 141 -5.78 6.84 0.70
C ALA A 141 -4.87 7.82 1.45
N THR A 142 -4.78 9.05 0.96
CA THR A 142 -3.96 10.10 1.58
C THR A 142 -4.84 11.07 2.35
N SER A 143 -4.36 11.53 3.51
CA SER A 143 -5.02 12.62 4.23
C SER A 143 -4.03 13.48 5.00
N ILE A 144 -4.44 14.72 5.28
CA ILE A 144 -3.75 15.61 6.19
C ILE A 144 -4.70 15.91 7.36
N LEU A 145 -4.20 15.79 8.59
CA LEU A 145 -4.91 16.16 9.79
C LEU A 145 -4.21 17.33 10.47
N SER A 146 -4.99 18.18 11.13
CA SER A 146 -4.51 19.26 11.98
C SER A 146 -5.12 19.10 13.36
N SER A 147 -4.27 19.17 14.39
CA SER A 147 -4.72 19.17 15.79
C SER A 147 -4.72 20.59 16.32
N VAL A 148 -5.85 21.04 16.88
CA VAL A 148 -6.01 22.36 17.52
C VAL A 148 -6.71 22.15 18.85
N LEU A 149 -6.02 22.40 19.96
CA LEU A 149 -6.58 22.26 21.31
C LEU A 149 -7.15 20.85 21.58
N GLY A 150 -6.54 19.83 20.97
CA GLY A 150 -6.96 18.43 21.08
C GLY A 150 -8.07 17.99 20.11
N GLU A 151 -8.69 18.92 19.37
CA GLU A 151 -9.64 18.61 18.30
C GLU A 151 -8.90 18.35 16.98
N PHE A 152 -9.43 17.46 16.14
CA PHE A 152 -8.83 17.08 14.87
C PHE A 152 -9.71 17.49 13.70
N THR A 153 -9.13 18.19 12.74
CA THR A 153 -9.73 18.38 11.41
C THR A 153 -8.95 17.55 10.41
N MET A 154 -9.64 16.75 9.59
CA MET A 154 -9.05 15.89 8.57
C MET A 154 -9.50 16.34 7.18
N GLN A 155 -8.57 16.39 6.25
CA GLN A 155 -8.84 16.57 4.82
C GLN A 155 -8.23 15.43 4.02
N LYS A 156 -9.06 14.80 3.16
CA LYS A 156 -8.61 13.78 2.22
C LYS A 156 -7.91 14.42 1.02
N GLY A 157 -6.82 13.79 0.58
CA GLY A 157 -6.16 14.05 -0.70
C GLY A 157 -6.60 13.06 -1.78
N SER A 158 -5.87 13.03 -2.89
CA SER A 158 -6.02 11.99 -3.92
C SER A 158 -5.40 10.67 -3.45
N ASP A 159 -5.92 9.55 -3.95
CA ASP A 159 -5.32 8.24 -3.70
C ASP A 159 -3.95 8.16 -4.41
N LEU A 160 -2.96 7.56 -3.73
CA LEU A 160 -1.64 7.29 -4.28
C LEU A 160 -1.47 5.80 -4.54
N THR A 161 -1.16 5.43 -5.78
CA THR A 161 -0.80 4.05 -6.16
C THR A 161 0.70 3.89 -6.30
N ILE A 162 1.30 3.07 -5.43
CA ILE A 162 2.71 2.68 -5.51
C ILE A 162 2.80 1.39 -6.31
N LEU A 163 3.40 1.46 -7.49
CA LEU A 163 3.63 0.31 -8.36
C LEU A 163 4.73 -0.58 -7.77
N PRO A 164 4.61 -1.92 -7.92
CA PRO A 164 5.69 -2.82 -7.56
C PRO A 164 6.95 -2.47 -8.36
N LYS A 165 8.12 -2.70 -7.76
CA LYS A 165 9.39 -2.58 -8.49
C LYS A 165 9.29 -3.48 -9.73
N PRO A 166 9.57 -2.97 -10.94
CA PRO A 166 9.54 -3.80 -12.13
C PRO A 166 10.47 -4.99 -11.90
N ALA A 167 9.98 -6.20 -12.19
CA ALA A 167 10.79 -7.39 -12.07
C ALA A 167 12.07 -7.20 -12.91
N ILE A 168 13.24 -7.50 -12.33
CA ILE A 168 14.47 -7.47 -13.10
C ILE A 168 14.28 -8.43 -14.28
N PRO A 169 14.44 -7.98 -15.54
CA PRO A 169 14.22 -8.86 -16.67
C PRO A 169 15.13 -10.09 -16.52
N LEU A 170 14.53 -11.27 -16.55
CA LEU A 170 15.27 -12.52 -16.52
C LEU A 170 16.00 -12.64 -17.86
N LYS A 171 17.31 -12.41 -17.86
CA LYS A 171 18.13 -12.45 -19.07
C LYS A 171 18.20 -13.88 -19.57
N ASP A 172 18.84 -14.74 -18.81
CA ASP A 172 18.92 -16.18 -18.98
C ASP A 172 18.76 -16.84 -17.60
N CYS A 173 18.39 -18.11 -17.56
CA CYS A 173 18.35 -18.85 -16.31
C CYS A 173 18.27 -20.35 -16.61
N SER A 174 19.21 -21.13 -16.08
CA SER A 174 19.16 -22.58 -16.08
C SER A 174 19.20 -23.08 -14.65
N ILE A 175 18.20 -23.87 -14.27
CA ILE A 175 18.12 -24.46 -12.93
C ILE A 175 17.94 -25.96 -13.07
N ARG A 176 18.68 -26.71 -12.26
CA ARG A 176 18.42 -28.13 -12.03
C ARG A 176 18.38 -28.42 -10.55
N GLY A 177 17.35 -29.12 -10.15
CA GLY A 177 17.18 -29.55 -8.77
C GLY A 177 16.80 -31.02 -8.67
N LYS A 178 16.97 -31.57 -7.47
CA LYS A 178 16.60 -32.94 -7.13
C LYS A 178 16.18 -33.09 -5.66
N ASP A 179 15.76 -34.30 -5.31
CA ASP A 179 15.61 -34.78 -3.94
C ASP A 179 14.51 -34.03 -3.14
N SER A 180 13.28 -34.10 -3.65
CA SER A 180 12.04 -33.68 -2.96
C SER A 180 10.91 -34.67 -3.21
N GLU A 181 9.83 -34.54 -2.43
CA GLU A 181 8.54 -35.15 -2.72
C GLU A 181 7.70 -34.24 -3.64
N ILE A 182 6.94 -34.85 -4.54
CA ILE A 182 5.91 -34.19 -5.37
C ILE A 182 4.56 -34.71 -4.91
N PHE A 183 3.68 -33.81 -4.51
CA PHE A 183 2.30 -34.10 -4.14
C PHE A 183 1.39 -33.81 -5.32
N VAL A 184 0.58 -34.79 -5.73
CA VAL A 184 -0.35 -34.66 -6.85
C VAL A 184 -1.75 -35.02 -6.40
N LYS A 185 -2.66 -34.05 -6.44
CA LYS A 185 -4.09 -34.26 -6.22
C LYS A 185 -4.73 -34.81 -7.48
N THR A 186 -5.44 -35.91 -7.36
CA THR A 186 -6.24 -36.48 -8.46
C THR A 186 -7.69 -36.65 -8.02
N ALA A 187 -8.61 -36.83 -8.97
CA ALA A 187 -10.03 -37.01 -8.66
C ALA A 187 -10.30 -38.22 -7.74
N ASN A 188 -9.41 -39.22 -7.74
CA ASN A 188 -9.63 -40.49 -7.04
C ASN A 188 -8.71 -40.67 -5.81
N SER A 189 -7.58 -39.96 -5.74
CA SER A 189 -6.60 -40.11 -4.66
C SER A 189 -5.52 -39.03 -4.73
N ASP A 190 -4.93 -38.69 -3.59
CA ASP A 190 -3.68 -37.93 -3.55
C ASP A 190 -2.50 -38.90 -3.71
N LYS A 191 -1.50 -38.52 -4.50
CA LYS A 191 -0.29 -39.31 -4.75
C LYS A 191 0.95 -38.53 -4.37
N THR A 192 1.94 -39.23 -3.82
CA THR A 192 3.26 -38.68 -3.52
C THR A 192 4.31 -39.40 -4.37
N PHE A 193 5.13 -38.64 -5.10
CA PHE A 193 6.25 -39.15 -5.87
C PHE A 193 7.57 -38.73 -5.22
N LYS A 194 8.50 -39.68 -5.09
CA LYS A 194 9.85 -39.45 -4.57
C LYS A 194 10.85 -39.27 -5.70
N ASN A 195 12.12 -39.07 -5.33
CA ASN A 195 13.25 -38.94 -6.27
C ASN A 195 13.00 -37.88 -7.35
N SER A 196 12.35 -36.79 -6.96
CA SER A 196 11.96 -35.77 -7.91
C SER A 196 13.17 -35.06 -8.52
N LYS A 197 13.01 -34.63 -9.77
CA LYS A 197 13.99 -33.80 -10.47
C LYS A 197 13.25 -32.71 -11.23
N ILE A 198 13.72 -31.48 -11.09
CA ILE A 198 13.24 -30.35 -11.88
C ILE A 198 14.38 -29.82 -12.75
N ASN A 199 14.05 -29.42 -13.96
CA ASN A 199 14.97 -28.75 -14.86
C ASN A 199 14.19 -27.72 -15.67
N PHE A 200 14.66 -26.49 -15.71
CA PHE A 200 14.16 -25.52 -16.67
C PHE A 200 15.26 -24.63 -17.20
N PHE A 201 15.03 -24.11 -18.40
CA PHE A 201 15.93 -23.22 -19.11
C PHE A 201 15.16 -22.05 -19.68
N VAL A 202 15.71 -20.85 -19.49
CA VAL A 202 15.25 -19.58 -20.01
C VAL A 202 16.33 -19.04 -20.94
N PRO A 203 16.08 -18.94 -22.25
CA PRO A 203 17.07 -18.44 -23.20
C PRO A 203 17.27 -16.93 -23.06
N LEU A 204 18.49 -16.49 -23.40
CA LEU A 204 18.91 -15.09 -23.29
C LEU A 204 17.92 -14.12 -23.95
N GLY A 205 17.45 -13.14 -23.18
CA GLY A 205 16.60 -12.04 -23.65
C GLY A 205 15.16 -12.45 -24.00
N ARG A 206 14.75 -13.70 -23.71
CA ARG A 206 13.42 -14.22 -24.06
C ARG A 206 12.80 -15.01 -22.92
N ALA A 207 12.55 -14.33 -21.80
CA ALA A 207 11.96 -14.93 -20.60
C ALA A 207 10.69 -15.78 -20.86
N VAL A 208 9.83 -15.33 -21.77
CA VAL A 208 8.54 -15.98 -22.14
C VAL A 208 8.71 -17.22 -23.04
N SER A 209 9.94 -17.54 -23.47
CA SER A 209 10.23 -18.73 -24.28
C SER A 209 10.89 -19.86 -23.50
N GLY A 210 11.06 -19.70 -22.19
CA GLY A 210 11.63 -20.75 -21.36
C GLY A 210 10.75 -21.99 -21.28
N THR A 211 11.38 -23.15 -21.14
CA THR A 211 10.70 -24.45 -21.01
C THR A 211 11.38 -25.28 -19.93
N GLY A 212 10.64 -26.23 -19.37
CA GLY A 212 11.16 -27.10 -18.33
C GLY A 212 10.31 -28.34 -18.12
N TYR A 213 10.78 -29.16 -17.20
CA TYR A 213 10.07 -30.35 -16.76
C TYR A 213 10.30 -30.61 -15.26
N LEU A 214 9.34 -31.31 -14.67
CA LEU A 214 9.40 -31.88 -13.33
C LEU A 214 9.03 -33.37 -13.46
N ILE A 215 9.92 -34.23 -12.98
CA ILE A 215 9.69 -35.68 -12.97
C ILE A 215 9.80 -36.23 -11.55
N GLY A 216 9.09 -37.32 -11.27
CA GLY A 216 9.19 -38.07 -10.03
C GLY A 216 8.83 -39.53 -10.24
N GLN A 217 9.19 -40.38 -9.28
CA GLN A 217 8.90 -41.80 -9.33
C GLN A 217 8.57 -42.35 -7.95
N GLU A 218 7.50 -43.14 -7.89
CA GLU A 218 7.15 -43.95 -6.72
C GLU A 218 6.87 -45.38 -7.19
N LYS A 219 7.69 -46.32 -6.75
CA LYS A 219 7.65 -47.72 -7.21
C LYS A 219 7.73 -47.82 -8.75
N ARG A 220 6.70 -48.33 -9.40
CA ARG A 220 6.60 -48.50 -10.87
C ARG A 220 5.84 -47.36 -11.56
N GLU A 221 5.35 -46.39 -10.81
CA GLU A 221 4.58 -45.27 -11.34
C GLU A 221 5.46 -44.02 -11.43
N THR A 222 5.38 -43.34 -12.57
CA THR A 222 6.15 -42.13 -12.86
C THR A 222 5.22 -40.92 -12.92
N PHE A 223 5.76 -39.75 -12.60
CA PHE A 223 5.15 -38.46 -12.84
C PHE A 223 6.04 -37.69 -13.82
N ASP A 224 5.45 -37.11 -14.86
CA ASP A 224 6.14 -36.25 -15.84
C ASP A 224 5.28 -35.02 -16.13
N TYR A 225 5.74 -33.85 -15.69
CA TYR A 225 5.14 -32.54 -15.96
C TYR A 225 6.06 -31.72 -16.84
N LYS A 226 5.61 -31.40 -18.06
CA LYS A 226 6.32 -30.53 -19.00
C LYS A 226 5.61 -29.19 -19.09
N PHE A 227 6.36 -28.11 -18.98
CA PHE A 227 5.80 -26.76 -18.90
C PHE A 227 6.60 -25.73 -19.70
N LYS A 228 5.92 -24.64 -20.04
CA LYS A 228 6.47 -23.42 -20.63
C LYS A 228 6.33 -22.26 -19.66
N ILE A 229 7.29 -21.36 -19.65
CA ILE A 229 7.23 -20.13 -18.85
C ILE A 229 6.32 -19.13 -19.55
N ILE A 230 5.29 -18.68 -18.84
CA ILE A 230 4.33 -17.70 -19.33
C ILE A 230 4.78 -16.28 -18.96
N LYS A 231 5.18 -16.07 -17.70
CA LYS A 231 5.52 -14.74 -17.20
C LYS A 231 6.48 -14.81 -16.02
N VAL A 232 7.40 -13.85 -15.94
CA VAL A 232 8.16 -13.57 -14.72
C VAL A 232 7.30 -12.66 -13.83
N LEU A 233 6.87 -13.17 -12.69
CA LEU A 233 6.06 -12.43 -11.72
C LEU A 233 6.96 -11.58 -10.83
N GLU A 234 8.12 -12.09 -10.47
CA GLU A 234 9.10 -11.38 -9.65
C GLU A 234 10.51 -11.88 -9.96
N ASN A 235 11.48 -10.97 -9.99
CA ASN A 235 12.88 -11.32 -10.04
C ASN A 235 13.69 -10.24 -9.33
N ASN A 236 14.29 -10.61 -8.20
CA ASN A 236 15.18 -9.75 -7.42
C ASN A 236 16.38 -10.56 -6.92
N ASN A 237 17.14 -10.00 -5.98
CA ASN A 237 18.34 -10.64 -5.43
C ASN A 237 18.01 -11.88 -4.58
N ASP A 238 16.79 -11.97 -4.07
CA ASP A 238 16.40 -12.97 -3.07
C ASP A 238 15.58 -14.10 -3.67
N ARG A 239 14.72 -13.80 -4.65
CA ARG A 239 13.82 -14.78 -5.25
C ARG A 239 13.53 -14.49 -6.72
N LEU A 240 13.21 -15.58 -7.44
CA LEU A 240 12.65 -15.58 -8.78
C LEU A 240 11.30 -16.31 -8.73
N VAL A 241 10.24 -15.64 -9.15
CA VAL A 241 8.89 -16.19 -9.20
C VAL A 241 8.41 -16.16 -10.65
N ILE A 242 8.09 -17.32 -11.19
CA ILE A 242 7.64 -17.47 -12.58
C ILE A 242 6.31 -18.23 -12.64
N SER A 243 5.42 -17.77 -13.51
CA SER A 243 4.21 -18.50 -13.88
C SER A 243 4.52 -19.41 -15.05
N VAL A 244 4.11 -20.67 -14.95
CA VAL A 244 4.30 -21.70 -15.97
C VAL A 244 2.97 -22.36 -16.31
N SER A 245 2.86 -22.87 -17.54
CA SER A 245 1.70 -23.63 -18.01
C SER A 245 2.16 -24.84 -18.81
N GLY A 246 1.47 -25.96 -18.64
CA GLY A 246 1.91 -27.22 -19.23
C GLY A 246 0.91 -28.35 -19.08
N THR A 247 1.42 -29.57 -19.25
CA THR A 247 0.64 -30.79 -19.03
C THR A 247 1.44 -31.82 -18.26
N TYR A 248 0.82 -32.49 -17.31
CA TYR A 248 1.41 -33.63 -16.62
C TYR A 248 0.75 -34.95 -16.99
N ILE A 249 1.48 -36.05 -16.82
CA ILE A 249 1.01 -37.43 -16.93
C ILE A 249 1.49 -38.23 -15.72
N ILE A 250 0.65 -39.16 -15.27
CA ILE A 250 0.99 -40.15 -14.25
C ILE A 250 0.99 -41.53 -14.91
N GLY A 251 2.11 -42.25 -14.88
CA GLY A 251 2.29 -43.54 -15.54
C GLY A 251 1.94 -43.47 -17.03
N THR A 252 1.00 -44.30 -17.46
CA THR A 252 0.46 -44.31 -18.83
C THR A 252 -0.91 -43.61 -18.92
N GLY A 253 -1.24 -42.75 -17.95
CA GLY A 253 -2.53 -42.08 -17.85
C GLY A 253 -2.77 -40.99 -18.90
N LYS A 254 -3.88 -40.27 -18.76
CA LYS A 254 -4.22 -39.13 -19.62
C LYS A 254 -3.36 -37.92 -19.25
N ARG A 255 -2.99 -37.11 -20.24
CA ARG A 255 -2.39 -35.78 -20.01
C ARG A 255 -3.41 -34.83 -19.42
N THR A 256 -3.03 -34.17 -18.32
CA THR A 256 -3.84 -33.18 -17.63
C THR A 256 -3.16 -31.82 -17.72
N ALA A 257 -3.90 -30.80 -18.13
CA ALA A 257 -3.40 -29.42 -18.15
C ALA A 257 -3.20 -28.90 -16.73
N GLU A 258 -2.13 -28.15 -16.53
CA GLU A 258 -1.78 -27.58 -15.22
C GLU A 258 -1.05 -26.25 -15.40
N ASP A 259 -1.58 -25.24 -14.72
CA ASP A 259 -0.91 -23.97 -14.50
C ASP A 259 -0.28 -23.99 -13.11
N SER A 260 0.93 -23.46 -12.99
CA SER A 260 1.68 -23.46 -11.73
C SER A 260 2.53 -22.23 -11.57
N VAL A 261 2.92 -21.95 -10.33
CA VAL A 261 3.89 -20.93 -9.96
C VAL A 261 5.13 -21.62 -9.42
N ILE A 262 6.26 -21.34 -10.04
CA ILE A 262 7.57 -21.79 -9.56
C ILE A 262 8.21 -20.64 -8.80
N THR A 263 8.61 -20.90 -7.55
CA THR A 263 9.35 -19.97 -6.70
C THR A 263 10.74 -20.53 -6.47
N PHE A 264 11.75 -19.84 -6.98
CA PHE A 264 13.15 -20.12 -6.69
C PHE A 264 13.66 -19.14 -5.62
N ASP A 265 13.96 -19.67 -4.45
CA ASP A 265 14.62 -18.97 -3.36
C ASP A 265 16.13 -18.97 -3.61
N LYS A 266 16.66 -17.82 -4.05
CA LYS A 266 18.07 -17.67 -4.45
C LYS A 266 19.02 -17.77 -3.26
N LYS A 267 18.54 -17.43 -2.05
CA LYS A 267 19.32 -17.44 -0.80
C LYS A 267 19.44 -18.85 -0.24
N ARG A 268 18.33 -19.58 -0.15
CA ARG A 268 18.30 -20.97 0.35
C ARG A 268 18.69 -21.99 -0.73
N ASN A 269 18.76 -21.55 -1.98
CA ASN A 269 18.99 -22.41 -3.14
C ASN A 269 17.95 -23.55 -3.22
N LYS A 270 16.69 -23.17 -3.00
CA LYS A 270 15.51 -24.05 -2.95
C LYS A 270 14.51 -23.65 -4.00
N ILE A 271 13.77 -24.62 -4.53
CA ILE A 271 12.68 -24.36 -5.47
C ILE A 271 11.40 -25.01 -4.98
N SER A 272 10.31 -24.27 -5.06
CA SER A 272 8.97 -24.76 -4.81
C SER A 272 8.12 -24.58 -6.06
N LEU A 273 7.16 -25.47 -6.25
CA LEU A 273 6.18 -25.39 -7.33
C LEU A 273 4.79 -25.55 -6.72
N SER A 274 3.92 -24.58 -6.96
CA SER A 274 2.54 -24.59 -6.48
C SER A 274 1.59 -24.47 -7.67
N GLY A 275 0.81 -25.51 -7.91
CA GLY A 275 -0.29 -25.57 -8.87
C GLY A 275 -1.61 -25.92 -8.20
N LYS A 276 -2.66 -26.09 -9.01
CA LYS A 276 -3.96 -26.57 -8.54
C LYS A 276 -3.89 -28.03 -8.09
N ASN A 277 -3.22 -28.86 -8.90
CA ASN A 277 -3.14 -30.30 -8.68
C ASN A 277 -1.72 -30.75 -8.32
N VAL A 278 -0.68 -29.96 -8.61
CA VAL A 278 0.72 -30.35 -8.39
C VAL A 278 1.37 -29.42 -7.37
N HIS A 279 2.06 -30.00 -6.38
CA HIS A 279 2.75 -29.25 -5.34
C HIS A 279 4.12 -29.86 -5.03
N VAL A 280 5.15 -29.03 -4.88
CA VAL A 280 6.53 -29.40 -4.55
C VAL A 280 7.08 -28.36 -3.59
N ASP A 281 7.64 -28.79 -2.47
CA ASP A 281 8.24 -27.91 -1.47
C ASP A 281 9.76 -28.10 -1.36
N ASP A 282 10.49 -26.99 -1.33
CA ASP A 282 11.90 -26.92 -0.92
C ASP A 282 12.83 -27.95 -1.61
N LEU A 283 12.64 -28.14 -2.92
CA LEU A 283 13.47 -29.01 -3.74
C LEU A 283 14.90 -28.42 -3.87
N ASN A 284 15.91 -29.27 -3.65
CA ASN A 284 17.31 -28.83 -3.60
C ASN A 284 17.85 -28.52 -4.99
N ILE A 285 18.37 -27.31 -5.18
CA ILE A 285 19.05 -26.94 -6.43
C ILE A 285 20.52 -27.35 -6.38
N TYR A 286 20.98 -28.08 -7.39
CA TYR A 286 22.39 -28.50 -7.51
C TYR A 286 23.11 -27.85 -8.70
N PHE A 287 22.37 -27.19 -9.60
CA PHE A 287 22.94 -26.44 -10.71
C PHE A 287 22.14 -25.17 -10.96
N ARG A 288 22.85 -24.04 -11.11
CA ARG A 288 22.28 -22.73 -11.40
C ARG A 288 23.23 -21.93 -12.28
N GLU A 289 22.69 -21.32 -13.33
CA GLU A 289 23.40 -20.40 -14.22
C GLU A 289 22.45 -19.29 -14.69
N GLY A 290 22.90 -18.03 -14.74
CA GLY A 290 22.12 -16.88 -15.26
C GLY A 290 21.04 -16.30 -14.32
N CYS A 291 20.63 -17.07 -13.30
CA CYS A 291 19.66 -16.65 -12.28
C CYS A 291 20.34 -15.93 -11.08
#